data_AF-A0A6J4TUG2-F1
#
_entry.id   AF-A0A6J4TUG2-F1
#
_cell.length_a   1.000
_cell.length_b   1.000
_cell.length_c   1.000
_cell.angle_alpha   90.00
_cell.angle_beta   90.00
_cell.angle_gamma   90.00
#
_symmetry.space_group_name_H-M   'P 1'
#
loop_
_entity.id
_entity.type
_entity.pdbx_description
1 polymer ?
#
loop_
_entity_poly.entity_id
_entity_poly.type
_entity_poly.pdbx_seq_one_letter_code
_entity_poly.pdbx_strand_id
1 'polypeptide(L)'
;MKTRTSGIAAGVLTISALFASPALAAPVTVDLRIEGPTRTLFEGPVTTDVRPFRFTGDATEYRCDGTANNQGNSPTPQPTRGAAVAEASERTPFTIRGTFGQNFRSPSFTEINGENVAFNPNTNEFLAEYKNGAFSEFGSCGDPIAEGDRVLFAYGQGDEALLGLTGPATARPGETVELAVTDEKGAPVGGASVGGQTTGPDGKARVVAQRGPNEFKAAKPDAIRSNRAVVCATDGQDGFCGTTRPGEPAQPGQPAAPARTPDRGAPITRIAGIRDGQTFGRGDAPRELRLSGTDPSGIASLKVRITRRHRGKCAYFSGRRAEFRRAKCGRRFFFKAGDQASVNYLLPEALTPGRYVLDVVAIDRAGNRDQLARGRTRVVFTVR
;
A
#
# COMPACT_ATOMS: atom_id res chain seq x y z
N MET A 1 -30.89 77.49 -17.58
CA MET A 1 -30.74 76.10 -18.05
C MET A 1 -29.96 75.31 -17.02
N LYS A 2 -30.53 74.18 -16.57
CA LYS A 2 -29.89 73.20 -15.67
C LYS A 2 -28.80 72.45 -16.42
N THR A 3 -27.66 72.21 -15.77
CA THR A 3 -26.94 70.94 -15.85
C THR A 3 -26.01 70.78 -14.64
N ARG A 4 -26.21 69.68 -13.90
CA ARG A 4 -25.30 69.09 -12.89
C ARG A 4 -24.65 67.87 -13.54
N THR A 5 -23.40 67.56 -13.21
CA THR A 5 -22.79 66.21 -13.13
C THR A 5 -21.34 66.37 -12.61
N SER A 6 -21.02 66.01 -11.36
CA SER A 6 -20.65 64.67 -10.84
C SER A 6 -19.30 64.15 -11.37
N GLY A 7 -18.23 64.36 -10.61
CA GLY A 7 -16.90 63.78 -10.83
C GLY A 7 -16.74 62.43 -10.13
N ILE A 8 -16.22 61.45 -10.87
CA ILE A 8 -15.99 60.05 -10.47
C ILE A 8 -14.62 59.94 -9.79
N ALA A 9 -14.57 59.34 -8.59
CA ALA A 9 -13.34 58.93 -7.93
C ALA A 9 -12.95 57.51 -8.39
N ALA A 10 -11.74 57.37 -8.96
CA ALA A 10 -11.17 56.07 -9.34
C ALA A 10 -10.42 55.46 -8.15
N GLY A 11 -10.92 54.34 -7.63
CA GLY A 11 -10.24 53.52 -6.64
C GLY A 11 -9.40 52.43 -7.32
N VAL A 12 -8.08 52.47 -7.12
CA VAL A 12 -7.14 51.43 -7.56
C VAL A 12 -7.19 50.29 -6.53
N LEU A 13 -7.72 49.14 -6.93
CA LEU A 13 -7.72 47.91 -6.13
C LEU A 13 -6.48 47.07 -6.50
N THR A 14 -5.44 47.13 -5.67
CA THR A 14 -4.27 46.26 -5.77
C THR A 14 -4.63 44.84 -5.31
N ILE A 15 -4.80 43.91 -6.25
CA ILE A 15 -4.99 42.48 -5.97
C ILE A 15 -3.60 41.86 -5.72
N SER A 16 -3.26 41.64 -4.45
CA SER A 16 -2.09 40.85 -4.07
C SER A 16 -2.37 39.36 -4.30
N ALA A 17 -1.91 38.83 -5.43
CA ALA A 17 -1.92 37.40 -5.69
C ALA A 17 -0.89 36.70 -4.77
N LEU A 18 -1.39 36.05 -3.72
CA LEU A 18 -0.60 35.10 -2.93
C LEU A 18 -0.29 33.89 -3.80
N PHE A 19 0.92 33.83 -4.37
CA PHE A 19 1.44 32.63 -5.02
C PHE A 19 1.64 31.55 -3.96
N ALA A 20 0.67 30.65 -3.80
CA ALA A 20 0.87 29.41 -3.08
C ALA A 20 1.90 28.58 -3.88
N SER A 21 3.10 28.37 -3.31
CA SER A 21 4.07 27.44 -3.90
C SER A 21 3.39 26.09 -4.12
N PRO A 22 3.57 25.45 -5.29
CA PRO A 22 3.02 24.11 -5.50
C PRO A 22 3.60 23.19 -4.43
N ALA A 23 2.72 22.63 -3.60
CA ALA A 23 3.11 21.64 -2.62
C ALA A 23 3.58 20.40 -3.40
N LEU A 24 4.87 20.12 -3.38
CA LEU A 24 5.41 18.86 -3.87
C LEU A 24 4.78 17.72 -3.06
N ALA A 25 4.45 16.63 -3.75
CA ALA A 25 3.97 15.42 -3.08
C ALA A 25 5.01 14.96 -2.04
N ALA A 26 4.54 14.58 -0.85
CA ALA A 26 5.42 14.02 0.17
C ALA A 26 6.03 12.69 -0.34
N PRO A 27 7.25 12.34 0.09
CA PRO A 27 7.81 11.03 -0.21
C PRO A 27 6.88 9.91 0.28
N VAL A 28 6.82 8.82 -0.48
CA VAL A 28 6.01 7.63 -0.19
C VAL A 28 6.90 6.40 -0.12
N THR A 29 6.57 5.48 0.78
CA THR A 29 7.21 4.17 0.88
C THR A 29 6.32 3.11 0.25
N VAL A 30 6.89 2.33 -0.68
CA VAL A 30 6.23 1.22 -1.35
C VAL A 30 7.00 -0.08 -1.16
N ASP A 31 6.33 -1.21 -1.30
CA ASP A 31 6.98 -2.51 -1.42
C ASP A 31 7.32 -2.75 -2.89
N LEU A 32 8.58 -2.55 -3.28
CA LEU A 32 9.05 -2.81 -4.65
C LEU A 32 9.59 -4.24 -4.76
N ARG A 33 9.12 -4.97 -5.76
CA ARG A 33 9.62 -6.29 -6.15
C ARG A 33 9.91 -6.34 -7.64
N ILE A 34 11.08 -6.84 -8.00
CA ILE A 34 11.50 -7.08 -9.38
C ILE A 34 11.85 -8.56 -9.51
N GLU A 35 11.06 -9.30 -10.28
CA GLU A 35 11.24 -10.72 -10.56
C GLU A 35 11.81 -10.90 -11.97
N GLY A 36 13.04 -11.41 -12.05
CA GLY A 36 13.69 -11.78 -13.32
C GLY A 36 13.36 -13.23 -13.72
N PRO A 37 13.81 -13.67 -14.91
CA PRO A 37 13.59 -15.04 -15.40
C PRO A 37 13.96 -16.14 -14.40
N THR A 38 15.10 -16.01 -13.72
CA THR A 38 15.71 -17.07 -12.90
C THR A 38 15.71 -16.77 -11.41
N ARG A 39 15.68 -15.49 -11.02
CA ARG A 39 15.68 -15.06 -9.60
C ARG A 39 15.00 -13.71 -9.38
N THR A 40 14.72 -13.41 -8.12
CA THR A 40 14.34 -12.06 -7.70
C THR A 40 15.55 -11.13 -7.85
N LEU A 41 15.38 -10.04 -8.57
CA LEU A 41 16.43 -9.06 -8.87
C LEU A 41 16.52 -7.97 -7.80
N PHE A 42 15.38 -7.62 -7.23
CA PHE A 42 15.24 -6.70 -6.11
C PHE A 42 13.95 -7.01 -5.33
N GLU A 43 13.98 -6.91 -4.02
CA GLU A 43 12.76 -6.93 -3.21
C GLU A 43 12.95 -6.24 -1.86
N GLY A 44 12.16 -5.20 -1.61
CA GLY A 44 12.16 -4.51 -0.33
C GLY A 44 11.41 -3.18 -0.35
N PRO A 45 11.33 -2.53 0.82
CA PRO A 45 10.73 -1.20 0.92
C PRO A 45 11.58 -0.17 0.20
N VAL A 46 10.93 0.74 -0.52
CA VAL A 46 11.56 1.86 -1.22
C VAL A 46 10.79 3.13 -0.89
N THR A 47 11.46 4.09 -0.27
CA THR A 47 10.93 5.44 -0.04
C THR A 47 11.41 6.36 -1.15
N THR A 48 10.49 6.87 -1.96
CA THR A 48 10.78 7.73 -3.13
C THR A 48 9.85 8.93 -3.18
N ASP A 49 10.26 9.96 -3.89
CA ASP A 49 9.51 11.19 -4.12
C ASP A 49 9.30 11.46 -5.62
N VAL A 50 8.91 12.68 -5.97
CA VAL A 50 8.87 13.10 -7.38
C VAL A 50 10.30 13.29 -7.86
N ARG A 51 10.78 12.37 -8.69
CA ARG A 51 12.16 12.40 -9.20
C ARG A 51 12.27 11.93 -10.64
N PRO A 52 13.33 12.34 -11.38
CA PRO A 52 13.57 11.82 -12.71
C PRO A 52 14.00 10.35 -12.68
N PHE A 53 13.83 9.70 -13.82
CA PHE A 53 14.36 8.35 -14.09
C PHE A 53 15.63 8.46 -14.96
N ARG A 54 16.62 7.60 -14.70
CA ARG A 54 17.75 7.38 -15.61
C ARG A 54 18.14 5.90 -15.64
N PHE A 55 18.74 5.46 -16.74
CA PHE A 55 19.46 4.19 -16.76
C PHE A 55 20.86 4.33 -16.15
N THR A 56 21.43 3.23 -15.67
CA THR A 56 22.75 3.23 -15.02
C THR A 56 23.83 3.63 -16.01
N GLY A 57 24.55 4.72 -15.71
CA GLY A 57 25.64 5.23 -16.54
C GLY A 57 25.20 6.20 -17.65
N ASP A 58 23.90 6.41 -17.84
CA ASP A 58 23.38 7.36 -18.81
C ASP A 58 23.41 8.79 -18.24
N ALA A 59 23.76 9.76 -19.09
CA ALA A 59 23.70 11.18 -18.76
C ALA A 59 22.27 11.76 -18.86
N THR A 60 21.38 11.08 -19.59
CA THR A 60 20.02 11.55 -19.86
C THR A 60 19.09 11.23 -18.70
N GLU A 61 18.40 12.25 -18.19
CA GLU A 61 17.32 12.11 -17.22
C GLU A 61 15.96 12.27 -17.91
N TYR A 62 15.01 11.42 -17.53
CA TYR A 62 13.65 11.43 -18.05
C TYR A 62 12.68 11.85 -16.96
N ARG A 63 11.73 12.72 -17.31
CA ARG A 63 10.66 13.13 -16.40
C ARG A 63 9.82 11.90 -16.02
N CYS A 64 9.52 11.75 -14.73
CA CYS A 64 8.86 10.55 -14.21
C CYS A 64 7.92 10.88 -13.04
N ASP A 65 6.84 11.62 -13.32
CA ASP A 65 6.04 12.30 -12.29
C ASP A 65 4.51 12.06 -12.36
N GLY A 66 4.07 11.11 -13.18
CA GLY A 66 2.66 10.71 -13.26
C GLY A 66 1.71 11.74 -13.86
N THR A 67 2.23 12.88 -14.36
CA THR A 67 1.43 13.89 -15.04
C THR A 67 1.14 13.50 -16.49
N ALA A 68 0.23 14.23 -17.15
CA ALA A 68 -0.14 14.01 -18.55
C ALA A 68 1.06 14.04 -19.53
N ASN A 69 2.14 14.76 -19.20
CA ASN A 69 3.36 14.77 -20.02
C ASN A 69 4.06 13.39 -20.08
N ASN A 70 3.82 12.57 -19.07
CA ASN A 70 4.26 11.18 -18.96
C ASN A 70 3.13 10.18 -19.23
N GLN A 71 2.07 10.64 -19.91
CA GLN A 71 0.85 9.87 -20.18
C GLN A 71 0.12 9.37 -18.93
N GLY A 72 0.42 9.97 -17.78
CA GLY A 72 -0.31 9.73 -16.55
C GLY A 72 -1.58 10.57 -16.46
N ASN A 73 -2.37 10.29 -15.42
CA ASN A 73 -3.63 10.98 -15.15
C ASN A 73 -3.57 11.93 -13.95
N SER A 74 -2.39 12.10 -13.33
CA SER A 74 -2.27 12.95 -12.16
C SER A 74 -2.32 14.44 -12.55
N PRO A 75 -3.14 15.26 -11.89
CA PRO A 75 -3.19 16.70 -12.13
C PRO A 75 -1.96 17.44 -11.60
N THR A 76 -1.17 16.79 -10.74
CA THR A 76 0.06 17.34 -10.13
C THR A 76 1.17 16.31 -10.15
N PRO A 77 2.45 16.71 -10.11
CA PRO A 77 3.57 15.76 -9.97
C PRO A 77 3.41 14.85 -8.75
N GLN A 78 3.53 13.54 -8.94
CA GLN A 78 3.47 12.51 -7.91
C GLN A 78 4.61 11.50 -8.10
N PRO A 79 5.09 10.83 -7.03
CA PRO A 79 6.02 9.71 -7.16
C PRO A 79 5.39 8.62 -8.03
N THR A 80 6.21 7.89 -8.79
CA THR A 80 5.75 6.88 -9.76
C THR A 80 6.45 5.53 -9.58
N ARG A 81 5.96 4.49 -10.25
CA ARG A 81 6.63 3.17 -10.26
C ARG A 81 8.06 3.26 -10.80
N GLY A 82 8.28 4.09 -11.82
CA GLY A 82 9.61 4.36 -12.39
C GLY A 82 10.51 5.09 -11.40
N ALA A 83 9.98 6.07 -10.66
CA ALA A 83 10.72 6.74 -9.58
C ALA A 83 11.14 5.77 -8.47
N ALA A 84 10.33 4.76 -8.15
CA ALA A 84 10.70 3.71 -7.19
C ALA A 84 11.85 2.83 -7.71
N VAL A 85 11.85 2.45 -8.99
CA VAL A 85 12.96 1.68 -9.58
C VAL A 85 14.26 2.50 -9.60
N ALA A 86 14.18 3.79 -9.95
CA ALA A 86 15.33 4.69 -9.94
C ALA A 86 15.91 4.87 -8.53
N GLU A 87 15.07 5.08 -7.52
CA GLU A 87 15.50 5.14 -6.11
C GLU A 87 16.18 3.84 -5.67
N ALA A 88 15.59 2.70 -6.01
CA ALA A 88 16.10 1.38 -5.61
C ALA A 88 17.49 1.10 -6.22
N SER A 89 17.66 1.40 -7.51
CA SER A 89 18.93 1.16 -8.21
C SER A 89 20.05 2.10 -7.76
N GLU A 90 19.73 3.27 -7.22
CA GLU A 90 20.71 4.19 -6.65
C GLU A 90 21.08 3.83 -5.19
N ARG A 91 20.12 3.41 -4.36
CA ARG A 91 20.37 3.07 -2.95
C ARG A 91 21.03 1.73 -2.72
N THR A 92 20.60 0.72 -3.47
CA THR A 92 21.20 -0.62 -3.46
C THR A 92 21.75 -0.82 -4.86
N PRO A 93 23.00 -0.40 -5.13
CA PRO A 93 23.49 -0.27 -6.49
C PRO A 93 23.33 -1.56 -7.30
N PHE A 94 22.38 -1.54 -8.24
CA PHE A 94 22.23 -2.56 -9.28
C PHE A 94 22.07 -1.89 -10.63
N THR A 95 22.55 -2.55 -11.68
CA THR A 95 22.49 -2.00 -13.03
C THR A 95 21.07 -2.07 -13.57
N ILE A 96 20.62 -1.00 -14.20
CA ILE A 96 19.43 -0.98 -15.05
C ILE A 96 19.84 -0.46 -16.43
N ARG A 97 19.55 -1.24 -17.47
CA ARG A 97 19.81 -0.88 -18.87
C ARG A 97 18.54 -0.99 -19.67
N GLY A 98 18.44 -0.18 -20.72
CA GLY A 98 17.29 -0.21 -21.59
C GLY A 98 17.21 1.01 -22.49
N THR A 99 15.99 1.29 -22.94
CA THR A 99 15.68 2.49 -23.72
C THR A 99 14.45 3.17 -23.13
N PHE A 100 14.31 4.47 -23.35
CA PHE A 100 13.11 5.19 -22.92
C PHE A 100 12.10 5.26 -24.07
N GLY A 101 10.97 4.57 -23.92
CA GLY A 101 9.91 4.52 -24.91
C GLY A 101 9.10 5.81 -24.94
N GLN A 102 9.01 6.44 -26.11
CA GLN A 102 8.27 7.70 -26.27
C GLN A 102 6.75 7.49 -26.24
N ASN A 103 6.27 6.32 -26.68
CA ASN A 103 4.86 6.00 -26.84
C ASN A 103 4.12 5.71 -25.54
N PHE A 104 4.81 5.36 -24.45
CA PHE A 104 4.24 5.25 -23.10
C PHE A 104 4.96 6.14 -22.09
N ARG A 105 5.92 6.96 -22.58
CA ARG A 105 6.83 7.78 -21.77
C ARG A 105 7.40 6.98 -20.59
N SER A 106 7.92 5.79 -20.85
CA SER A 106 8.33 4.83 -19.83
C SER A 106 9.64 4.15 -20.20
N PRO A 107 10.50 3.78 -19.23
CA PRO A 107 11.60 2.87 -19.47
C PRO A 107 11.10 1.53 -20.02
N SER A 108 11.84 1.00 -20.99
CA SER A 108 11.80 -0.38 -21.44
C SER A 108 13.14 -1.01 -21.08
N PHE A 109 13.11 -1.99 -20.18
CA PHE A 109 14.32 -2.59 -19.62
C PHE A 109 14.82 -3.72 -20.53
N THR A 110 16.13 -3.74 -20.78
CA THR A 110 16.82 -4.87 -21.42
C THR A 110 17.61 -5.69 -20.41
N GLU A 111 18.08 -5.06 -19.34
CA GLU A 111 18.79 -5.73 -18.25
C GLU A 111 18.46 -5.08 -16.91
N ILE A 112 18.27 -5.89 -15.88
CA ILE A 112 18.21 -5.44 -14.49
C ILE A 112 19.10 -6.34 -13.65
N ASN A 113 20.00 -5.75 -12.87
CA ASN A 113 20.91 -6.43 -11.95
C ASN A 113 21.68 -7.59 -12.64
N GLY A 114 22.17 -7.36 -13.86
CA GLY A 114 22.90 -8.35 -14.67
C GLY A 114 22.06 -9.45 -15.31
N GLU A 115 20.72 -9.40 -15.20
CA GLU A 115 19.82 -10.38 -15.81
C GLU A 115 19.07 -9.78 -17.00
N ASN A 116 19.02 -10.52 -18.11
CA ASN A 116 18.30 -10.12 -19.31
C ASN A 116 16.79 -10.18 -19.06
N VAL A 117 16.11 -9.05 -19.23
CA VAL A 117 14.66 -8.90 -19.09
C VAL A 117 14.02 -8.26 -20.33
N ALA A 118 14.78 -8.20 -21.44
CA ALA A 118 14.28 -7.70 -22.71
C ALA A 118 13.13 -8.56 -23.23
N PHE A 119 12.23 -7.95 -24.00
CA PHE A 119 11.15 -8.69 -24.66
C PHE A 119 11.72 -9.83 -25.52
N ASN A 120 11.21 -11.04 -25.30
CA ASN A 120 11.53 -12.22 -26.07
C ASN A 120 10.39 -12.55 -27.05
N PRO A 121 10.56 -12.32 -28.36
CA PRO A 121 9.50 -12.55 -29.34
C PRO A 121 9.13 -14.03 -29.53
N ASN A 122 9.99 -14.98 -29.11
CA ASN A 122 9.73 -16.40 -29.27
C ASN A 122 8.81 -16.96 -28.19
N THR A 123 8.91 -16.42 -26.97
CA THR A 123 8.10 -16.82 -25.81
C THR A 123 7.02 -15.80 -25.46
N ASN A 124 7.07 -14.62 -26.10
CA ASN A 124 6.25 -13.45 -25.77
C ASN A 124 6.43 -12.97 -24.32
N GLU A 125 7.57 -13.27 -23.71
CA GLU A 125 7.88 -12.82 -22.35
C GLU A 125 8.50 -11.42 -22.37
N PHE A 126 8.15 -10.62 -21.37
CA PHE A 126 8.68 -9.28 -21.13
C PHE A 126 8.62 -8.96 -19.65
N LEU A 127 9.23 -7.85 -19.24
CA LEU A 127 9.06 -7.33 -17.88
C LEU A 127 7.68 -6.68 -17.72
N ALA A 128 6.69 -7.48 -17.36
CA ALA A 128 5.33 -7.04 -17.07
C ALA A 128 5.28 -6.19 -15.79
N GLU A 129 4.37 -5.22 -15.77
CA GLU A 129 4.31 -4.16 -14.76
C GLU A 129 2.98 -4.20 -14.02
N TYR A 130 3.03 -4.28 -12.69
CA TYR A 130 1.84 -4.39 -11.84
C TYR A 130 1.87 -3.40 -10.68
N LYS A 131 0.68 -2.94 -10.31
CA LYS A 131 0.43 -2.16 -9.09
C LYS A 131 -0.67 -2.82 -8.29
N ASN A 132 -0.39 -3.15 -7.03
CA ASN A 132 -1.34 -3.79 -6.11
C ASN A 132 -1.94 -5.12 -6.63
N GLY A 133 -1.23 -5.83 -7.50
CA GLY A 133 -1.66 -7.09 -8.10
C GLY A 133 -2.45 -6.94 -9.40
N ALA A 134 -2.71 -5.71 -9.85
CA ALA A 134 -3.33 -5.43 -11.15
C ALA A 134 -2.26 -5.07 -12.17
N PHE A 135 -2.40 -5.59 -13.40
CA PHE A 135 -1.55 -5.22 -14.53
C PHE A 135 -1.74 -3.71 -14.82
N SER A 136 -0.65 -2.99 -15.07
CA SER A 136 -0.70 -1.54 -15.24
C SER A 136 -1.15 -1.16 -16.65
N GLU A 137 -2.07 -0.20 -16.73
CA GLU A 137 -2.52 0.41 -17.99
C GLU A 137 -1.64 1.60 -18.41
N PHE A 138 -0.74 2.04 -17.53
CA PHE A 138 0.16 3.17 -17.72
C PHE A 138 1.60 2.70 -17.72
N GLY A 139 2.46 3.41 -18.45
CA GLY A 139 3.90 3.24 -18.30
C GLY A 139 4.36 3.58 -16.88
N SER A 140 5.48 3.00 -16.43
CA SER A 140 5.98 3.16 -15.06
C SER A 140 6.21 4.62 -14.62
N CYS A 141 6.47 5.55 -15.55
CA CYS A 141 6.60 6.99 -15.27
C CYS A 141 5.29 7.79 -15.37
N GLY A 142 4.22 7.17 -15.90
CA GLY A 142 2.87 7.72 -15.96
C GLY A 142 1.98 7.26 -14.80
N ASP A 143 2.34 6.19 -14.08
CA ASP A 143 1.52 5.59 -13.04
C ASP A 143 1.91 6.07 -11.62
N PRO A 144 1.11 6.94 -10.96
CA PRO A 144 1.41 7.41 -9.61
C PRO A 144 1.34 6.28 -8.58
N ILE A 145 2.22 6.34 -7.58
CA ILE A 145 2.24 5.43 -6.43
C ILE A 145 1.93 6.18 -5.14
N ALA A 146 1.38 5.45 -4.17
CA ALA A 146 1.03 5.94 -2.85
C ALA A 146 1.68 5.11 -1.74
N GLU A 147 1.69 5.66 -0.52
CA GLU A 147 2.18 4.97 0.67
C GLU A 147 1.54 3.58 0.83
N GLY A 148 2.39 2.55 0.91
CA GLY A 148 1.99 1.16 1.10
C GLY A 148 1.56 0.42 -0.17
N ASP A 149 1.71 1.03 -1.35
CA ASP A 149 1.48 0.30 -2.61
C ASP A 149 2.48 -0.85 -2.79
N ARG A 150 2.02 -1.92 -3.45
CA ARG A 150 2.86 -3.01 -3.94
C ARG A 150 3.19 -2.77 -5.40
N VAL A 151 4.46 -2.55 -5.70
CA VAL A 151 4.96 -2.33 -7.07
C VAL A 151 5.72 -3.57 -7.51
N LEU A 152 5.27 -4.19 -8.61
CA LEU A 152 5.89 -5.40 -9.14
C LEU A 152 6.28 -5.20 -10.60
N PHE A 153 7.53 -5.53 -10.90
CA PHE A 153 8.02 -5.78 -12.24
C PHE A 153 8.34 -7.27 -12.34
N ALA A 154 7.71 -8.00 -13.25
CA ALA A 154 7.86 -9.45 -13.33
C ALA A 154 8.08 -9.90 -14.77
N TYR A 155 9.17 -10.63 -15.01
CA TYR A 155 9.43 -11.21 -16.32
C TYR A 155 8.49 -12.41 -16.56
N GLY A 156 7.68 -12.32 -17.62
CA GLY A 156 6.63 -13.28 -17.98
C GLY A 156 5.80 -12.82 -19.17
N GLN A 157 4.73 -13.55 -19.48
CA GLN A 157 3.78 -13.26 -20.57
C GLN A 157 2.71 -12.23 -20.19
N GLY A 158 2.53 -11.96 -18.89
CA GLY A 158 1.63 -10.93 -18.36
C GLY A 158 0.29 -11.47 -17.86
N ASP A 159 0.01 -12.76 -18.07
CA ASP A 159 -1.23 -13.45 -17.69
C ASP A 159 -1.04 -14.51 -16.60
N GLU A 160 0.20 -14.70 -16.14
CA GLU A 160 0.52 -15.64 -15.07
C GLU A 160 -0.08 -15.21 -13.73
N ALA A 161 -0.43 -16.20 -12.91
CA ALA A 161 -0.86 -15.93 -11.54
C ALA A 161 0.26 -15.27 -10.73
N LEU A 162 -0.06 -14.22 -9.97
CA LEU A 162 0.93 -13.56 -9.12
C LEU A 162 0.87 -14.15 -7.73
N LEU A 163 1.88 -14.92 -7.35
CA LEU A 163 1.88 -15.53 -6.03
C LEU A 163 2.05 -14.45 -4.93
N GLY A 164 1.32 -14.63 -3.85
CA GLY A 164 1.48 -13.96 -2.58
C GLY A 164 1.82 -14.99 -1.51
N LEU A 165 2.71 -14.65 -0.58
CA LEU A 165 3.10 -15.52 0.52
C LEU A 165 2.95 -14.76 1.84
N THR A 166 2.27 -15.41 2.79
CA THR A 166 2.06 -14.89 4.14
C THR A 166 2.38 -15.97 5.17
N GLY A 167 2.77 -15.54 6.36
CA GLY A 167 3.15 -16.41 7.47
C GLY A 167 3.20 -15.64 8.79
N PRO A 168 3.41 -16.32 9.92
CA PRO A 168 3.63 -15.65 11.19
C PRO A 168 4.93 -14.84 11.15
N ALA A 169 4.94 -13.65 11.77
CA ALA A 169 6.15 -12.84 11.84
C ALA A 169 7.23 -13.44 12.75
N THR A 170 6.83 -14.26 13.73
CA THR A 170 7.73 -14.87 14.73
C THR A 170 7.37 -16.33 14.98
N ALA A 171 8.35 -17.10 15.44
CA ALA A 171 8.20 -18.50 15.84
C ALA A 171 9.23 -18.86 16.92
N ARG A 172 9.08 -20.01 17.58
CA ARG A 172 10.17 -20.60 18.34
C ARG A 172 11.14 -21.34 17.40
N PRO A 173 12.44 -21.40 17.72
CA PRO A 173 13.37 -22.24 16.97
C PRO A 173 12.90 -23.71 16.95
N GLY A 174 12.87 -24.31 15.76
CA GLY A 174 12.39 -25.68 15.55
C GLY A 174 10.87 -25.82 15.50
N GLU A 175 10.11 -24.74 15.65
CA GLU A 175 8.64 -24.77 15.53
C GLU A 175 8.22 -24.93 14.07
N THR A 176 7.22 -25.77 13.84
CA THR A 176 6.56 -25.87 12.53
C THR A 176 5.59 -24.71 12.36
N VAL A 177 5.88 -23.83 11.40
CA VAL A 177 5.02 -22.70 11.03
C VAL A 177 4.22 -23.02 9.78
N GLU A 178 3.03 -22.44 9.70
CA GLU A 178 2.16 -22.52 8.53
C GLU A 178 2.36 -21.28 7.66
N LEU A 179 2.68 -21.51 6.38
CA LEU A 179 2.79 -20.48 5.36
C LEU A 179 1.65 -20.66 4.36
N ALA A 180 1.00 -19.56 3.99
CA ALA A 180 -0.12 -19.54 3.06
C ALA A 180 0.27 -18.85 1.75
N VAL A 181 0.04 -19.55 0.63
CA VAL A 181 0.23 -19.06 -0.73
C VAL A 181 -1.12 -18.73 -1.34
N THR A 182 -1.24 -17.51 -1.87
CA THR A 182 -2.42 -17.06 -2.60
C THR A 182 -2.07 -16.51 -3.97
N ASP A 183 -3.07 -16.35 -4.83
CA ASP A 183 -2.96 -15.57 -6.06
C ASP A 183 -3.21 -14.07 -5.79
N GLU A 184 -3.22 -13.25 -6.85
CA GLU A 184 -3.47 -11.81 -6.79
C GLU A 184 -4.88 -11.44 -6.28
N LYS A 185 -5.83 -12.38 -6.35
CA LYS A 185 -7.22 -12.23 -5.88
C LYS A 185 -7.40 -12.73 -4.44
N GLY A 186 -6.34 -13.28 -3.84
CA GLY A 186 -6.35 -13.85 -2.50
C GLY A 186 -6.92 -15.27 -2.43
N ALA A 187 -7.10 -15.95 -3.56
CA ALA A 187 -7.51 -17.35 -3.58
C ALA A 187 -6.32 -18.27 -3.24
N PRO A 188 -6.53 -19.37 -2.50
CA PRO A 188 -5.46 -20.28 -2.12
C PRO A 188 -4.85 -20.99 -3.34
N VAL A 189 -3.52 -21.13 -3.36
CA VAL A 189 -2.79 -21.78 -4.45
C VAL A 189 -2.15 -23.08 -3.98
N GLY A 190 -2.72 -24.21 -4.40
CA GLY A 190 -2.12 -25.54 -4.18
C GLY A 190 -1.00 -25.87 -5.17
N GLY A 191 -0.09 -26.75 -4.75
CA GLY A 191 1.02 -27.22 -5.59
C GLY A 191 2.21 -26.26 -5.72
N ALA A 192 2.25 -25.17 -4.96
CA ALA A 192 3.40 -24.27 -4.91
C ALA A 192 4.47 -24.79 -3.95
N SER A 193 5.74 -24.65 -4.32
CA SER A 193 6.88 -24.98 -3.46
C SER A 193 7.22 -23.81 -2.53
N VAL A 194 7.35 -24.08 -1.23
CA VAL A 194 7.76 -23.12 -0.19
C VAL A 194 8.65 -23.84 0.82
N GLY A 195 9.90 -23.39 0.99
CA GLY A 195 10.80 -23.94 2.03
C GLY A 195 11.01 -25.46 1.95
N GLY A 196 11.07 -26.02 0.73
CA GLY A 196 11.20 -27.46 0.49
C GLY A 196 9.91 -28.27 0.68
N GLN A 197 8.78 -27.61 0.95
CA GLN A 197 7.46 -28.23 1.10
C GLN A 197 6.55 -27.79 -0.06
N THR A 198 5.46 -28.54 -0.28
CA THR A 198 4.46 -28.22 -1.31
C THR A 198 3.14 -27.84 -0.65
N THR A 199 2.48 -26.79 -1.14
CA THR A 199 1.18 -26.37 -0.60
C THR A 199 0.08 -27.37 -0.92
N GLY A 200 -0.78 -27.64 0.07
CA GLY A 200 -2.02 -28.40 -0.13
C GLY A 200 -3.09 -27.63 -0.92
N PRO A 201 -4.26 -28.24 -1.20
CA PRO A 201 -5.37 -27.56 -1.89
C PRO A 201 -5.89 -26.31 -1.18
N ASP A 202 -5.62 -26.17 0.12
CA ASP A 202 -5.93 -25.00 0.94
C ASP A 202 -4.88 -23.87 0.82
N GLY A 203 -3.87 -24.05 -0.04
CA GLY A 203 -2.80 -23.10 -0.27
C GLY A 203 -1.75 -23.07 0.83
N LYS A 204 -1.72 -24.05 1.73
CA LYS A 204 -0.85 -24.01 2.92
C LYS A 204 0.28 -25.03 2.87
N ALA A 205 1.46 -24.60 3.31
CA ALA A 205 2.63 -25.45 3.53
C ALA A 205 3.10 -25.31 4.98
N ARG A 206 3.61 -26.41 5.55
CA ARG A 206 4.12 -26.47 6.93
C ARG A 206 5.63 -26.60 6.90
N VAL A 207 6.35 -25.57 7.34
CA VAL A 207 7.82 -25.55 7.31
C VAL A 207 8.38 -25.42 8.72
N VAL A 208 9.54 -26.01 8.98
CA VAL A 208 10.22 -25.89 10.27
C VAL A 208 11.05 -24.61 10.27
N ALA A 209 10.77 -23.70 11.19
CA ALA A 209 11.52 -22.45 11.33
C ALA A 209 12.87 -22.74 12.03
N GLN A 210 13.97 -22.46 11.33
CA GLN A 210 15.31 -22.53 11.91
C GLN A 210 15.56 -21.33 12.81
N ARG A 211 16.43 -21.48 13.81
CA ARG A 211 16.82 -20.35 14.67
C ARG A 211 17.33 -19.19 13.81
N GLY A 212 16.83 -17.98 14.06
CA GLY A 212 17.16 -16.79 13.29
C GLY A 212 16.10 -16.36 12.28
N PRO A 213 16.41 -15.39 11.41
CA PRO A 213 15.52 -14.99 10.33
C PRO A 213 15.43 -16.11 9.29
N ASN A 214 14.21 -16.57 9.01
CA ASN A 214 13.92 -17.48 7.92
C ASN A 214 13.23 -16.72 6.81
N GLU A 215 13.80 -16.74 5.61
CA GLU A 215 13.19 -16.11 4.44
C GLU A 215 12.58 -17.18 3.55
N PHE A 216 11.32 -16.97 3.19
CA PHE A 216 10.58 -17.88 2.33
C PHE A 216 10.05 -17.15 1.11
N LYS A 217 10.04 -17.86 -0.01
CA LYS A 217 9.29 -17.50 -1.22
C LYS A 217 8.57 -18.74 -1.72
N ALA A 218 7.43 -18.52 -2.35
CA ALA A 218 6.68 -19.52 -3.08
C ALA A 218 7.04 -19.46 -4.56
N ALA A 219 7.19 -20.63 -5.16
CA ALA A 219 7.35 -20.79 -6.59
C ALA A 219 6.43 -21.89 -7.11
N LYS A 220 5.90 -21.72 -8.31
CA LYS A 220 5.09 -22.71 -9.01
C LYS A 220 5.32 -22.53 -10.52
N PRO A 221 5.36 -23.61 -11.32
CA PRO A 221 5.33 -23.48 -12.77
C PRO A 221 4.14 -22.63 -13.22
N ASP A 222 4.38 -21.81 -14.25
CA ASP A 222 3.39 -20.93 -14.89
C ASP A 222 2.81 -19.86 -13.94
N ALA A 223 3.61 -19.43 -12.94
CA ALA A 223 3.25 -18.38 -11.99
C ALA A 223 4.46 -17.49 -11.65
N ILE A 224 4.19 -16.21 -11.37
CA ILE A 224 5.21 -15.29 -10.87
C ILE A 224 5.46 -15.59 -9.39
N ARG A 225 6.74 -15.75 -9.01
CA ARG A 225 7.19 -16.03 -7.64
C ARG A 225 6.60 -15.05 -6.62
N SER A 226 6.40 -15.53 -5.40
CA SER A 226 5.77 -14.72 -4.34
C SER A 226 6.64 -13.62 -3.79
N ASN A 227 6.06 -12.77 -2.94
CA ASN A 227 6.85 -11.88 -2.09
C ASN A 227 7.64 -12.73 -1.08
N ARG A 228 8.72 -12.15 -0.55
CA ARG A 228 9.48 -12.66 0.57
C ARG A 228 8.63 -12.55 1.82
N ALA A 229 8.41 -13.70 2.46
CA ALA A 229 7.88 -13.75 3.83
C ALA A 229 9.04 -14.05 4.78
N VAL A 230 9.16 -13.26 5.84
CA VAL A 230 10.20 -13.45 6.87
C VAL A 230 9.54 -13.97 8.14
N VAL A 231 10.01 -15.13 8.62
CA VAL A 231 9.65 -15.69 9.92
C VAL A 231 10.86 -15.64 10.82
N CYS A 232 10.80 -14.81 11.86
CA CYS A 232 11.87 -14.68 12.84
C CYS A 232 11.73 -15.73 13.93
N ALA A 233 12.55 -16.79 13.90
CA ALA A 233 12.52 -17.81 14.95
C ALA A 233 13.52 -17.48 16.06
N THR A 234 13.04 -17.17 17.26
CA THR A 234 13.88 -16.74 18.39
C THR A 234 13.29 -17.21 19.72
N ASP A 235 14.16 -17.49 20.69
CA ASP A 235 13.75 -17.73 22.09
C ASP A 235 13.74 -16.45 22.94
N GLY A 236 14.02 -15.29 22.33
CA GLY A 236 14.03 -13.98 22.98
C GLY A 236 15.37 -13.58 23.60
N GLN A 237 16.37 -14.47 23.63
CA GLN A 237 17.67 -14.23 24.28
C GLN A 237 18.86 -14.65 23.41
N ASP A 238 18.64 -14.90 22.13
CA ASP A 238 19.63 -15.53 21.25
C ASP A 238 20.42 -14.56 20.37
N GLY A 239 20.11 -13.26 20.45
CA GLY A 239 20.79 -12.24 19.64
C GLY A 239 20.26 -12.16 18.21
N PHE A 240 19.28 -13.00 17.85
CA PHE A 240 18.70 -13.01 16.52
C PHE A 240 17.45 -12.14 16.44
N CYS A 241 17.15 -11.68 15.23
CA CYS A 241 15.90 -10.97 14.93
C CYS A 241 15.67 -9.72 15.79
N GLY A 242 16.74 -9.06 16.22
CA GLY A 242 16.69 -7.87 17.09
C GLY A 242 16.62 -8.15 18.58
N THR A 243 16.75 -9.41 19.01
CA THR A 243 16.92 -9.76 20.43
C THR A 243 18.39 -9.57 20.87
N THR A 244 18.64 -9.52 22.17
CA THR A 244 19.98 -9.35 22.75
C THR A 244 20.38 -10.58 23.55
N ARG A 245 21.64 -11.04 23.44
CA ARG A 245 22.17 -12.10 24.31
C ARG A 245 22.52 -11.55 25.70
N PRO A 246 22.14 -12.23 26.79
CA PRO A 246 22.58 -11.87 28.13
C PRO A 246 24.11 -11.95 28.24
N GLY A 247 24.76 -10.83 28.58
CA GLY A 247 26.20 -10.79 28.88
C GLY A 247 27.14 -10.49 27.71
N GLU A 248 26.64 -10.30 26.47
CA GLU A 248 27.48 -9.90 25.34
C GLU A 248 27.51 -8.36 25.20
N PRO A 249 28.70 -7.72 25.25
CA PRO A 249 28.81 -6.29 24.94
C PRO A 249 28.38 -6.03 23.49
N ALA A 250 27.68 -4.92 23.23
CA ALA A 250 27.32 -4.53 21.87
C ALA A 250 28.56 -4.53 20.95
N GLN A 251 28.52 -5.27 19.84
CA GLN A 251 29.66 -5.36 18.92
C GLN A 251 29.97 -3.97 18.32
N PRO A 252 31.21 -3.46 18.42
CA PRO A 252 31.59 -2.21 17.78
C PRO A 252 31.62 -2.39 16.26
N GLY A 253 30.84 -1.60 15.53
CA GLY A 253 30.92 -1.50 14.06
C GLY A 253 29.71 -2.06 13.28
N GLN A 254 28.77 -2.76 13.93
CA GLN A 254 27.43 -2.82 13.37
C GLN A 254 26.74 -1.48 13.66
N PRO A 255 26.22 -0.74 12.66
CA PRO A 255 25.29 0.33 12.96
C PRO A 255 24.20 -0.33 13.79
N ALA A 256 24.06 0.11 15.04
CA ALA A 256 23.02 -0.38 15.92
C ALA A 256 21.72 -0.30 15.12
N ALA A 257 21.18 -1.46 14.71
CA ALA A 257 19.79 -1.49 14.32
C ALA A 257 19.09 -0.85 15.51
N PRO A 258 18.37 0.28 15.33
CA PRO A 258 17.74 0.94 16.45
C PRO A 258 16.97 -0.16 17.16
N ALA A 259 17.28 -0.38 18.44
CA ALA A 259 16.63 -1.42 19.22
C ALA A 259 15.15 -1.28 18.90
N ARG A 260 14.59 -2.26 18.17
CA ARG A 260 13.18 -2.23 17.82
C ARG A 260 12.50 -2.55 19.13
N THR A 261 12.36 -1.51 19.94
CA THR A 261 11.53 -1.47 21.12
C THR A 261 10.24 -2.12 20.65
N PRO A 262 9.80 -3.24 21.28
CA PRO A 262 8.60 -3.93 20.87
C PRO A 262 7.53 -2.87 20.62
N ASP A 263 7.01 -2.85 19.40
CA ASP A 263 6.06 -1.80 19.05
C ASP A 263 4.84 -2.01 19.94
N ARG A 264 4.69 -1.08 20.88
CA ARG A 264 3.55 -1.00 21.81
C ARG A 264 2.70 0.23 21.46
N GLY A 265 3.11 0.97 20.44
CA GLY A 265 2.38 2.12 19.93
C GLY A 265 1.11 1.63 19.28
N ALA A 266 -0.02 2.25 19.60
CA ALA A 266 -1.23 1.98 18.84
C ALA A 266 -1.12 2.64 17.46
N PRO A 267 -1.59 1.97 16.38
CA PRO A 267 -1.63 2.56 15.05
C PRO A 267 -2.48 3.83 15.07
N ILE A 268 -2.15 4.79 14.21
CA ILE A 268 -2.92 6.03 14.05
C ILE A 268 -3.85 5.88 12.86
N THR A 269 -5.16 5.88 13.10
CA THR A 269 -6.18 5.75 12.04
C THR A 269 -6.88 7.09 11.79
N ARG A 270 -7.39 7.30 10.57
CA ARG A 270 -8.20 8.47 10.19
C ARG A 270 -9.35 8.11 9.26
N ILE A 271 -10.43 8.88 9.37
CA ILE A 271 -11.57 8.89 8.45
C ILE A 271 -11.46 10.14 7.59
N ALA A 272 -11.44 9.97 6.27
CA ALA A 272 -11.44 11.08 5.32
C ALA A 272 -12.83 11.31 4.72
N GLY A 273 -13.13 12.54 4.33
CA GLY A 273 -14.38 12.91 3.64
C GLY A 273 -15.62 13.05 4.52
N ILE A 274 -15.56 12.72 5.81
CA ILE A 274 -16.68 12.84 6.75
C ILE A 274 -16.22 13.54 8.03
N ARG A 275 -16.76 14.74 8.30
CA ARG A 275 -16.49 15.48 9.53
C ARG A 275 -17.45 15.06 10.63
N ASP A 276 -17.00 15.10 11.88
CA ASP A 276 -17.91 14.92 13.01
C ASP A 276 -18.94 16.06 13.04
N GLY A 277 -20.20 15.72 13.26
CA GLY A 277 -21.34 16.62 13.17
C GLY A 277 -21.83 16.93 11.75
N GLN A 278 -21.18 16.42 10.70
CA GLN A 278 -21.54 16.74 9.32
C GLN A 278 -22.98 16.34 9.00
N THR A 279 -23.66 17.15 8.19
CA THR A 279 -24.99 16.84 7.67
C THR A 279 -24.91 16.77 6.16
N PHE A 280 -25.46 15.70 5.60
CA PHE A 280 -25.57 15.47 4.16
C PHE A 280 -27.02 15.57 3.72
N GLY A 281 -27.22 16.13 2.51
CA GLY A 281 -28.48 16.04 1.80
C GLY A 281 -28.76 14.62 1.30
N ARG A 282 -30.00 14.40 0.84
CA ARG A 282 -30.39 13.14 0.23
C ARG A 282 -29.65 13.00 -1.11
N GLY A 283 -28.74 12.04 -1.19
CA GLY A 283 -27.89 11.78 -2.37
C GLY A 283 -26.44 12.23 -2.21
N ASP A 284 -26.16 13.17 -1.31
CA ASP A 284 -24.80 13.69 -1.05
C ASP A 284 -24.04 12.87 -0.01
N ALA A 285 -24.75 11.96 0.67
CA ALA A 285 -24.14 11.11 1.68
C ALA A 285 -23.09 10.19 1.04
N PRO A 286 -21.89 10.08 1.64
CA PRO A 286 -20.78 9.36 1.05
C PRO A 286 -21.13 7.88 0.94
N ARG A 287 -21.00 7.35 -0.28
CA ARG A 287 -21.09 5.91 -0.54
C ARG A 287 -19.73 5.24 -0.39
N GLU A 288 -18.64 5.95 -0.63
CA GLU A 288 -17.28 5.48 -0.42
C GLU A 288 -16.76 5.95 0.94
N LEU A 289 -16.28 5.02 1.75
CA LEU A 289 -15.63 5.30 3.04
C LEU A 289 -14.12 5.26 2.83
N ARG A 290 -13.47 6.40 3.05
CA ARG A 290 -12.03 6.55 2.88
C ARG A 290 -11.33 6.47 4.23
N LEU A 291 -10.51 5.45 4.38
CA LEU A 291 -9.88 5.07 5.64
C LEU A 291 -8.37 5.02 5.43
N SER A 292 -7.62 5.51 6.40
CA SER A 292 -6.17 5.30 6.43
C SER A 292 -5.69 4.98 7.83
N GLY A 293 -4.64 4.17 7.90
CA GLY A 293 -3.91 3.83 9.11
C GLY A 293 -2.42 3.95 8.85
N THR A 294 -1.69 4.45 9.84
CA THR A 294 -0.23 4.54 9.80
C THR A 294 0.34 3.99 11.09
N ASP A 295 1.35 3.15 10.96
CA ASP A 295 2.07 2.55 12.07
C ASP A 295 3.47 2.09 11.63
N PRO A 296 4.52 2.24 12.45
CA PRO A 296 5.86 1.77 12.09
C PRO A 296 5.95 0.28 11.81
N SER A 297 5.12 -0.55 12.46
CA SER A 297 5.04 -1.99 12.18
C SER A 297 4.16 -2.33 10.96
N GLY A 298 3.46 -1.33 10.42
CA GLY A 298 2.52 -1.48 9.31
C GLY A 298 1.14 -1.93 9.76
N ILE A 299 0.14 -1.72 8.91
CA ILE A 299 -1.25 -2.07 9.20
C ILE A 299 -1.51 -3.54 8.84
N ALA A 300 -2.13 -4.29 9.77
CA ALA A 300 -2.59 -5.65 9.53
C ALA A 300 -4.10 -5.69 9.19
N SER A 301 -4.90 -4.78 9.74
CA SER A 301 -6.32 -4.70 9.43
C SER A 301 -6.92 -3.34 9.74
N LEU A 302 -7.70 -2.81 8.80
CA LEU A 302 -8.66 -1.74 9.04
C LEU A 302 -10.06 -2.33 9.24
N LYS A 303 -10.66 -2.03 10.39
CA LYS A 303 -11.99 -2.50 10.76
C LYS A 303 -12.95 -1.34 10.89
N VAL A 304 -14.15 -1.51 10.33
CA VAL A 304 -15.20 -0.49 10.30
C VAL A 304 -16.43 -0.98 11.03
N ARG A 305 -17.14 -0.04 11.64
CA ARG A 305 -18.44 -0.25 12.24
C ARG A 305 -19.33 0.93 11.94
N ILE A 306 -20.53 0.64 11.43
CA ILE A 306 -21.51 1.67 11.08
C ILE A 306 -22.81 1.36 11.79
N THR A 307 -23.37 2.36 12.48
CA THR A 307 -24.69 2.27 13.10
C THR A 307 -25.54 3.44 12.66
N ARG A 308 -26.86 3.21 12.55
CA ARG A 308 -27.85 4.22 12.16
C ARG A 308 -28.95 4.26 13.21
N ARG A 309 -29.36 5.47 13.59
CA ARG A 309 -30.58 5.72 14.37
C ARG A 309 -31.51 6.64 13.57
N HIS A 310 -32.75 6.19 13.36
CA HIS A 310 -33.76 6.96 12.64
C HIS A 310 -35.14 6.72 13.26
N ARG A 311 -35.84 7.80 13.64
CA ARG A 311 -37.17 7.76 14.29
C ARG A 311 -37.27 6.72 15.41
N GLY A 312 -36.31 6.74 16.33
CA GLY A 312 -36.24 5.80 17.47
C GLY A 312 -35.79 4.37 17.14
N LYS A 313 -35.65 4.00 15.87
CA LYS A 313 -35.19 2.66 15.44
C LYS A 313 -33.68 2.65 15.22
N CYS A 314 -33.02 1.57 15.63
CA CYS A 314 -31.57 1.37 15.47
C CYS A 314 -31.26 0.25 14.48
N ALA A 315 -30.19 0.43 13.72
CA ALA A 315 -29.64 -0.56 12.82
C ALA A 315 -28.10 -0.52 12.86
N TYR A 316 -27.48 -1.64 12.49
CA TYR A 316 -26.03 -1.73 12.24
C TYR A 316 -25.79 -2.24 10.83
N PHE A 317 -24.69 -1.83 10.21
CA PHE A 317 -24.27 -2.38 8.92
C PHE A 317 -23.57 -3.73 9.11
N SER A 318 -24.03 -4.75 8.41
CA SER A 318 -23.47 -6.10 8.44
C SER A 318 -22.53 -6.28 7.24
N GLY A 319 -21.21 -6.14 7.43
CA GLY A 319 -20.24 -6.31 6.34
C GLY A 319 -20.36 -7.64 5.59
N ARG A 320 -20.69 -8.74 6.29
CA ARG A 320 -20.92 -10.06 5.67
C ARG A 320 -22.10 -10.11 4.71
N ARG A 321 -23.14 -9.30 4.96
CA ARG A 321 -24.38 -9.28 4.15
C ARG A 321 -24.52 -8.02 3.31
N ALA A 322 -23.58 -7.09 3.48
CA ALA A 322 -23.57 -5.81 2.82
C ALA A 322 -24.90 -5.03 2.98
N GLU A 323 -25.52 -5.08 4.16
CA GLU A 323 -26.83 -4.43 4.40
C GLU A 323 -26.98 -3.88 5.83
N PHE A 324 -27.89 -2.91 6.02
CA PHE A 324 -28.29 -2.45 7.35
C PHE A 324 -29.34 -3.38 7.98
N ARG A 325 -29.02 -3.93 9.15
CA ARG A 325 -29.92 -4.81 9.89
C ARG A 325 -30.47 -4.14 11.13
N ARG A 326 -31.78 -4.24 11.33
CA ARG A 326 -32.45 -3.77 12.54
C ARG A 326 -31.84 -4.44 13.77
N ALA A 327 -31.61 -3.67 14.81
CA ALA A 327 -31.09 -4.17 16.07
C ALA A 327 -31.58 -3.34 17.27
N LYS A 328 -31.42 -3.89 18.47
CA LYS A 328 -31.54 -3.11 19.70
C LYS A 328 -30.46 -2.02 19.68
N CYS A 329 -30.82 -0.82 20.13
CA CYS A 329 -29.87 0.28 20.24
C CYS A 329 -28.68 -0.12 21.13
N GLY A 330 -27.46 0.20 20.70
CA GLY A 330 -26.23 -0.21 21.37
C GLY A 330 -25.58 -1.49 20.80
N ARG A 331 -26.34 -2.34 20.09
CA ARG A 331 -25.76 -3.50 19.38
C ARG A 331 -24.96 -3.01 18.17
N ARG A 332 -23.69 -3.40 18.10
CA ARG A 332 -22.70 -2.81 17.20
C ARG A 332 -21.59 -3.82 16.91
N PHE A 333 -21.21 -3.98 15.64
CA PHE A 333 -20.20 -4.96 15.22
C PHE A 333 -19.18 -4.31 14.29
N PHE A 334 -17.92 -4.69 14.45
CA PHE A 334 -16.89 -4.37 13.48
C PHE A 334 -16.86 -5.44 12.38
N PHE A 335 -16.56 -5.02 11.16
CA PHE A 335 -16.19 -5.89 10.05
C PHE A 335 -14.86 -5.40 9.46
N LYS A 336 -14.08 -6.30 8.84
CA LYS A 336 -12.83 -5.94 8.15
C LYS A 336 -13.20 -5.20 6.87
N ALA A 337 -12.66 -4.00 6.69
CA ALA A 337 -12.77 -3.23 5.45
C ALA A 337 -11.57 -3.48 4.52
N GLY A 338 -10.39 -3.79 5.09
CA GLY A 338 -9.19 -4.19 4.35
C GLY A 338 -8.01 -4.49 5.29
N ASP A 339 -6.86 -4.77 4.70
CA ASP A 339 -5.56 -5.02 5.35
C ASP A 339 -4.43 -4.13 4.82
N GLN A 340 -4.76 -3.16 3.96
CA GLN A 340 -3.82 -2.15 3.49
C GLN A 340 -3.83 -0.92 4.41
N ALA A 341 -2.76 -0.12 4.34
CA ALA A 341 -2.64 1.15 5.08
C ALA A 341 -3.69 2.18 4.65
N SER A 342 -4.16 2.13 3.40
CA SER A 342 -5.26 2.94 2.89
C SER A 342 -6.33 2.06 2.26
N VAL A 343 -7.59 2.31 2.59
CA VAL A 343 -8.74 1.51 2.11
C VAL A 343 -9.88 2.44 1.70
N ASN A 344 -10.39 2.21 0.50
CA ASN A 344 -11.64 2.78 0.02
C ASN A 344 -12.71 1.69 0.04
N TYR A 345 -13.67 1.80 0.96
CA TYR A 345 -14.76 0.84 1.08
C TYR A 345 -16.04 1.40 0.47
N LEU A 346 -16.46 0.85 -0.67
CA LEU A 346 -17.72 1.23 -1.32
C LEU A 346 -18.90 0.54 -0.64
N LEU A 347 -19.81 1.34 -0.09
CA LEU A 347 -21.09 0.85 0.41
C LEU A 347 -21.96 0.37 -0.76
N PRO A 348 -22.60 -0.79 -0.63
CA PRO A 348 -23.41 -1.38 -1.70
C PRO A 348 -24.62 -0.50 -2.05
N GLU A 349 -25.16 0.24 -1.07
CA GLU A 349 -26.28 1.14 -1.24
C GLU A 349 -25.99 2.53 -0.65
N ALA A 350 -26.67 3.54 -1.17
CA ALA A 350 -26.63 4.89 -0.62
C ALA A 350 -27.18 4.92 0.82
N LEU A 351 -26.62 5.80 1.66
CA LEU A 351 -27.08 5.95 3.03
C LEU A 351 -28.46 6.61 3.07
N THR A 352 -29.41 5.96 3.73
CA THR A 352 -30.79 6.46 3.92
C THR A 352 -30.88 7.47 5.06
N PRO A 353 -31.95 8.29 5.14
CA PRO A 353 -32.05 9.34 6.17
C PRO A 353 -31.85 8.84 7.60
N GLY A 354 -31.05 9.52 8.42
CA GLY A 354 -30.81 9.10 9.80
C GLY A 354 -29.52 9.66 10.38
N ARG A 355 -29.35 9.46 11.69
CA ARG A 355 -28.13 9.80 12.41
C ARG A 355 -27.21 8.57 12.44
N TYR A 356 -26.00 8.74 11.94
CA TYR A 356 -25.00 7.69 11.81
C TYR A 356 -23.88 7.85 12.83
N VAL A 357 -23.29 6.72 13.21
CA VAL A 357 -21.99 6.66 13.86
C VAL A 357 -21.11 5.73 13.04
N LEU A 358 -20.01 6.27 12.52
CA LEU A 358 -18.95 5.54 11.85
C LEU A 358 -17.76 5.47 12.79
N ASP A 359 -17.39 4.24 13.16
CA ASP A 359 -16.21 3.94 13.96
C ASP A 359 -15.23 3.15 13.10
N VAL A 360 -13.95 3.48 13.20
CA VAL A 360 -12.86 2.84 12.47
C VAL A 360 -11.75 2.51 13.45
N VAL A 361 -11.15 1.34 13.31
CA VAL A 361 -10.02 0.93 14.14
C VAL A 361 -9.01 0.21 13.27
N ALA A 362 -7.76 0.64 13.32
CA ALA A 362 -6.63 -0.13 12.81
C ALA A 362 -6.12 -1.13 13.86
N ILE A 363 -5.61 -2.25 13.37
CA ILE A 363 -4.77 -3.18 14.10
C ILE A 363 -3.47 -3.25 13.29
N ASP A 364 -2.34 -3.02 13.95
CA ASP A 364 -1.03 -3.10 13.32
C ASP A 364 -0.52 -4.56 13.26
N ARG A 365 0.66 -4.78 12.69
CA ARG A 365 1.27 -6.12 12.61
C ARG A 365 1.88 -6.60 13.92
N ALA A 366 2.11 -5.70 14.88
CA ALA A 366 2.51 -6.02 16.24
C ALA A 366 1.31 -6.41 17.15
N GLY A 367 0.07 -6.26 16.66
CA GLY A 367 -1.16 -6.54 17.38
C GLY A 367 -1.69 -5.37 18.22
N ASN A 368 -1.07 -4.19 18.18
CA ASN A 368 -1.64 -3.02 18.85
C ASN A 368 -2.84 -2.50 18.08
N ARG A 369 -3.71 -1.82 18.81
CA ARG A 369 -5.03 -1.44 18.34
C ARG A 369 -5.31 0.03 18.62
N ASP A 370 -5.74 0.75 17.59
CA ASP A 370 -6.13 2.15 17.76
C ASP A 370 -7.34 2.29 18.70
N GLN A 371 -7.36 3.39 19.44
CA GLN A 371 -8.46 3.77 20.30
C GLN A 371 -9.45 4.66 19.55
N LEU A 372 -10.72 4.54 19.92
CA LEU A 372 -11.79 5.37 19.36
C LEU A 372 -11.68 6.80 19.89
N ALA A 373 -11.35 7.72 19.00
CA ALA A 373 -11.25 9.15 19.25
C ALA A 373 -12.23 9.89 18.35
N ARG A 374 -13.13 10.67 18.96
CA ARG A 374 -14.14 11.44 18.23
C ARG A 374 -13.46 12.49 17.33
N GLY A 375 -13.94 12.64 16.10
CA GLY A 375 -13.36 13.53 15.09
C GLY A 375 -12.18 12.93 14.31
N ARG A 376 -11.64 11.77 14.73
CA ARG A 376 -10.53 11.08 14.06
C ARG A 376 -10.91 9.69 13.58
N THR A 377 -11.27 8.82 14.53
CA THR A 377 -11.62 7.40 14.29
C THR A 377 -13.06 7.08 14.65
N ARG A 378 -13.77 8.06 15.20
CA ARG A 378 -15.22 8.05 15.39
C ARG A 378 -15.78 9.35 14.83
N VAL A 379 -16.72 9.27 13.90
CA VAL A 379 -17.51 10.42 13.45
C VAL A 379 -18.99 10.12 13.57
N VAL A 380 -19.73 11.13 14.02
CA VAL A 380 -21.18 11.15 14.02
C VAL A 380 -21.63 12.09 12.92
N PHE A 381 -22.51 11.65 12.03
CA PHE A 381 -23.05 12.52 10.97
C PHE A 381 -24.52 12.23 10.74
N THR A 382 -25.20 13.09 9.99
CA THR A 382 -26.63 12.96 9.70
C THR A 382 -26.86 12.98 8.20
N VAL A 383 -27.76 12.13 7.73
CA VAL A 383 -28.31 12.19 6.37
C VAL A 383 -29.77 12.61 6.50
N ARG A 384 -30.19 13.64 5.77
CA ARG A 384 -31.56 14.16 5.82
C ARG A 384 -32.48 13.54 4.78
#